data_AF-A0A939RJU1-F1
#
_entry.id   AF-A0A939RJU1-F1
#
_cell.length_a   1.000
_cell.length_b   1.000
_cell.length_c   1.000
_cell.angle_alpha   90.00
_cell.angle_beta   90.00
_cell.angle_gamma   90.00
#
_symmetry.space_group_name_H-M   'P 1'
#
loop_
_entity.id
_entity.type
_entity.pdbx_description
1 polymer ?
#
loop_
_entity_poly.entity_id
_entity_poly.type
_entity_poly.pdbx_seq_one_letter_code
_entity_poly.pdbx_strand_id
1 'polypeptide(L)'
;MVDNQDWNNVQFWAAELDKKYPRTNLISLSNQKLTEMILSLESAKGMPALPQDKVYYFALKSAWVIVQHGGVDDSGDVPDAYI
;
A
#
# COMPACT_ATOMS: atom_id res chain seq x y z
N MET A 1 -21.15 5.45 9.41
CA MET A 1 -19.74 5.06 9.61
C MET A 1 -19.33 4.33 8.35
N VAL A 2 -18.43 4.91 7.56
CA VAL A 2 -17.89 4.19 6.39
C VAL A 2 -16.87 3.20 6.95
N ASP A 3 -17.16 1.92 6.85
CA ASP A 3 -16.28 0.84 7.30
C ASP A 3 -15.08 0.77 6.35
N ASN A 4 -14.14 1.71 6.55
CA ASN A 4 -12.96 1.86 5.69
C ASN A 4 -11.90 0.77 5.96
N GLN A 5 -12.15 -0.14 6.91
CA GLN A 5 -11.30 -1.25 7.26
C GLN A 5 -11.63 -2.53 6.48
N ASP A 6 -12.49 -2.50 5.47
CA ASP A 6 -12.68 -3.69 4.63
C ASP A 6 -11.39 -4.05 3.84
N TRP A 7 -11.16 -5.35 3.59
CA TRP A 7 -9.98 -5.78 2.83
C TRP A 7 -9.97 -5.17 1.42
N ASN A 8 -11.13 -4.89 0.81
CA ASN A 8 -11.20 -4.28 -0.52
C ASN A 8 -10.69 -2.83 -0.54
N ASN A 9 -10.55 -2.17 0.61
CA ASN A 9 -9.94 -0.84 0.69
C ASN A 9 -8.41 -0.91 0.61
N VAL A 10 -7.89 -1.30 -0.55
CA VAL A 10 -6.45 -1.46 -0.79
C VAL A 10 -5.66 -0.18 -0.57
N GLN A 11 -6.28 1.01 -0.72
CA GLN A 11 -5.64 2.29 -0.44
C GLN A 11 -5.37 2.49 1.05
N PHE A 12 -6.35 2.13 1.91
CA PHE A 12 -6.16 2.18 3.35
C PHE A 12 -5.03 1.25 3.79
N TRP A 13 -5.03 0.00 3.33
CA TRP A 13 -4.00 -0.97 3.69
C TRP A 13 -2.61 -0.57 3.16
N ALA A 14 -2.53 -0.02 1.95
CA ALA A 14 -1.31 0.54 1.41
C ALA A 14 -0.77 1.69 2.28
N ALA A 15 -1.63 2.61 2.74
CA ALA A 15 -1.23 3.70 3.62
C ALA A 15 -0.76 3.21 5.00
N GLU A 16 -1.43 2.23 5.59
CA GLU A 16 -1.02 1.64 6.87
C GLU A 16 0.31 0.88 6.75
N LEU A 17 0.50 0.14 5.65
CA LEU A 17 1.76 -0.53 5.33
C LEU A 17 2.88 0.47 5.12
N ASP A 18 2.61 1.58 4.43
CA ASP A 18 3.61 2.62 4.19
C ASP A 18 4.04 3.32 5.46
N LYS A 19 3.09 3.71 6.32
CA LYS A 19 3.39 4.30 7.64
C LYS A 19 4.33 3.43 8.46
N LYS A 20 4.13 2.10 8.43
CA LYS A 20 4.94 1.16 9.22
C LYS A 20 6.22 0.70 8.51
N TYR A 21 6.22 0.65 7.18
CA TYR A 21 7.30 0.09 6.38
C TYR A 21 7.63 0.94 5.12
N PRO A 22 7.97 2.23 5.26
CA PRO A 22 7.99 3.21 4.16
C PRO A 22 9.08 2.98 3.10
N ARG A 23 10.09 2.14 3.41
CA ARG A 23 11.23 1.85 2.51
C ARG A 23 11.23 0.43 1.97
N THR A 24 10.06 -0.22 2.00
CA THR A 24 9.94 -1.59 1.50
C THR A 24 10.08 -1.61 -0.01
N ASN A 25 11.03 -2.38 -0.53
CA ASN A 25 11.14 -2.62 -1.96
C ASN A 25 10.00 -3.55 -2.42
N LEU A 26 8.95 -2.96 -2.99
CA LEU A 26 7.73 -3.66 -3.40
C LEU A 26 7.93 -4.62 -4.57
N ILE A 27 8.97 -4.40 -5.39
CA ILE A 27 9.30 -5.26 -6.54
C ILE A 27 9.77 -6.64 -6.05
N SER A 28 10.63 -6.66 -5.04
CA SER A 28 11.18 -7.89 -4.45
C SER A 28 10.31 -8.48 -3.34
N LEU A 29 9.22 -7.80 -2.97
CA LEU A 29 8.36 -8.22 -1.87
C LEU A 29 7.52 -9.45 -2.26
N SER A 30 7.70 -10.58 -1.57
CA SER A 30 6.87 -11.76 -1.79
C SER A 30 5.46 -11.59 -1.21
N ASN A 31 4.48 -12.30 -1.76
CA ASN A 31 3.10 -12.25 -1.25
C ASN A 31 2.99 -12.81 0.19
N GLN A 32 3.83 -13.79 0.53
CA GLN A 32 3.94 -14.31 1.89
C GLN A 32 4.42 -13.20 2.84
N LYS A 33 5.49 -12.50 2.48
CA LYS A 33 6.03 -11.42 3.32
C LYS A 33 5.04 -10.27 3.45
N LEU A 34 4.37 -9.92 2.36
CA LEU A 34 3.30 -8.92 2.36
C LEU A 34 2.15 -9.32 3.31
N THR A 35 1.77 -10.59 3.32
CA THR A 35 0.75 -11.12 4.24
C THR A 35 1.18 -10.97 5.70
N GLU A 36 2.41 -11.35 6.03
CA GLU A 36 2.96 -11.18 7.38
C GLU A 36 2.96 -9.70 7.81
N MET A 37 3.31 -8.79 6.89
CA MET A 37 3.34 -7.35 7.16
C MET A 37 1.94 -6.79 7.43
N ILE A 38 0.94 -7.17 6.62
CA ILE A 38 -0.45 -6.74 6.81
C ILE A 38 -1.01 -7.27 8.13
N LEU A 39 -0.83 -8.56 8.41
CA LEU A 39 -1.32 -9.18 9.65
C LEU A 39 -0.59 -8.68 10.91
N SER A 40 0.60 -8.09 10.74
CA SER A 40 1.32 -7.43 11.82
C SER A 40 0.79 -6.02 12.13
N LEU A 41 -0.14 -5.46 11.34
CA LEU A 41 -0.73 -4.15 11.60
C LEU A 41 -1.75 -4.25 12.74
N GLU A 42 -1.82 -3.22 13.59
CA GLU A 42 -2.84 -3.18 14.64
C GLU A 42 -4.25 -3.05 14.05
N SER A 43 -4.37 -2.32 12.95
CA SER A 43 -5.59 -2.17 12.16
C SER A 43 -6.12 -3.49 11.61
N ALA A 44 -5.28 -4.53 11.50
CA ALA A 44 -5.67 -5.87 11.07
C ALA A 44 -6.17 -6.78 12.22
N LYS A 45 -6.06 -6.34 13.50
CA LYS A 45 -6.53 -7.15 14.64
C LYS A 45 -8.06 -7.25 14.61
N GLY A 46 -8.58 -8.47 14.67
CA GLY A 46 -10.03 -8.73 14.68
C GLY A 46 -10.68 -8.73 13.30
N MET A 47 -9.91 -8.52 12.23
CA MET A 47 -10.37 -8.63 10.86
C MET A 47 -10.58 -10.09 10.43
N PRO A 48 -11.44 -10.36 9.44
CA PRO A 48 -11.56 -11.69 8.84
C PRO A 48 -10.25 -12.10 8.15
N ALA A 49 -10.12 -13.38 7.81
CA ALA A 49 -8.94 -13.89 7.12
C ALA A 49 -8.63 -13.07 5.85
N LEU A 50 -7.35 -12.74 5.65
CA LEU A 50 -6.89 -12.00 4.48
C LEU A 50 -7.22 -12.80 3.20
N PRO A 51 -7.80 -12.16 2.16
CA PRO A 51 -7.99 -12.81 0.88
C PRO A 51 -6.63 -13.19 0.28
N GLN A 52 -6.41 -14.49 0.07
CA GLN A 52 -5.18 -15.01 -0.55
C GLN A 52 -5.25 -15.00 -2.08
N ASP A 53 -5.81 -13.93 -2.65
CA ASP A 53 -5.99 -13.77 -4.08
C ASP A 53 -4.81 -13.01 -4.71
N LYS A 54 -4.34 -13.48 -5.87
CA LYS A 54 -3.20 -12.86 -6.56
C LYS A 54 -3.51 -11.43 -7.03
N VAL A 55 -4.76 -11.17 -7.43
CA VAL A 55 -5.25 -9.84 -7.84
C VAL A 55 -5.24 -8.90 -6.65
N TYR A 56 -5.63 -9.38 -5.46
CA TYR A 56 -5.58 -8.59 -4.23
C TYR A 56 -4.15 -8.12 -3.93
N TYR A 57 -3.18 -9.04 -3.90
CA TYR A 57 -1.78 -8.68 -3.63
C TYR A 57 -1.20 -7.75 -4.69
N PHE A 58 -1.58 -7.92 -5.95
CA PHE A 58 -1.17 -7.02 -7.02
C PHE A 58 -1.74 -5.62 -6.81
N ALA A 59 -3.06 -5.51 -6.59
CA ALA A 59 -3.73 -4.23 -6.35
C ALA A 59 -3.16 -3.50 -5.12
N LEU A 60 -2.90 -4.22 -4.04
CA LEU A 60 -2.31 -3.65 -2.83
C LEU A 60 -0.88 -3.14 -3.06
N LYS A 61 -0.04 -3.91 -3.76
CA LYS A 61 1.31 -3.45 -4.13
C LYS A 61 1.25 -2.23 -5.04
N SER A 62 0.37 -2.22 -6.03
CA SER A 62 0.19 -1.07 -6.93
C SER A 62 -0.26 0.17 -6.16
N ALA A 63 -1.24 0.05 -5.26
CA ALA A 63 -1.67 1.14 -4.39
C ALA A 63 -0.52 1.64 -3.50
N TRP A 64 0.29 0.73 -2.97
CA TRP A 64 1.41 1.07 -2.11
C TRP A 64 2.56 1.77 -2.87
N VAL A 65 2.84 1.39 -4.11
CA VAL A 65 3.77 2.17 -4.97
C VAL A 65 3.27 3.61 -5.12
N ILE A 66 1.98 3.80 -5.36
CA ILE A 66 1.39 5.14 -5.47
C ILE A 66 1.49 5.90 -4.15
N VAL A 67 1.33 5.25 -3.00
CA VAL A 67 1.53 5.92 -1.69
C VAL A 67 3.01 6.30 -1.48
N GLN A 68 3.95 5.40 -1.78
CA GLN A 68 5.38 5.64 -1.61
C GLN A 68 5.92 6.75 -2.54
N HIS A 69 5.43 6.82 -3.77
CA HIS A 69 5.95 7.69 -4.81
C HIS A 69 5.03 8.87 -5.16
N GLY A 70 3.77 8.83 -4.78
CA GLY A 70 2.70 9.75 -5.19
C GLY A 70 2.11 10.57 -4.04
N GLY A 71 2.85 10.69 -2.93
CA GLY A 71 2.85 11.89 -2.09
C GLY A 71 3.94 12.88 -2.50
N VAL A 72 4.51 12.76 -3.70
CA VAL A 72 5.20 13.90 -4.31
C VAL A 72 4.12 14.93 -4.60
N ASP A 73 4.14 15.97 -3.78
CA ASP A 73 3.75 17.32 -4.16
C ASP A 73 4.57 17.68 -5.41
N ASP A 74 4.18 17.14 -6.56
CA ASP A 74 4.57 17.59 -7.91
C ASP A 74 3.72 18.83 -8.25
N SER A 75 3.65 19.75 -7.29
CA SER A 75 3.20 21.11 -7.48
C SER A 75 4.43 22.02 -7.38
N GLY A 76 5.31 21.94 -8.38
CA GLY A 76 6.18 23.07 -8.70
C GLY A 76 7.65 22.83 -8.98
N ASP A 77 8.04 21.78 -9.69
CA ASP A 77 9.29 21.84 -10.47
C ASP A 77 9.19 20.96 -11.71
N VAL A 78 8.45 21.45 -12.70
CA VAL A 78 8.72 21.06 -14.08
C VAL A 78 10.16 21.51 -14.38
N PRO A 79 11.11 20.63 -14.73
CA PRO A 79 12.36 21.09 -15.29
C PRO A 79 11.99 21.79 -16.60
N ASP A 80 12.20 23.09 -16.64
CA ASP A 80 12.08 23.95 -17.80
C ASP A 80 12.89 23.28 -18.93
N ALA A 81 12.18 22.57 -19.80
CA ALA A 81 12.75 21.98 -20.99
C ALA A 81 13.10 23.16 -21.88
N TYR A 82 14.38 23.54 -21.86
CA TYR A 82 15.01 24.42 -22.83
C TYR A 82 14.56 24.01 -24.25
N ILE A 83 13.73 24.86 -24.86
CA ILE A 83 13.50 24.89 -26.32
C ILE A 83 14.52 25.85 -26.94
#